data_AF-A0AAF1BGR5-F1
#
_entry.id   AF-A0AAF1BGR5-F1
#
_cell.length_a   1.000
_cell.length_b   1.000
_cell.length_c   1.000
_cell.angle_alpha   90.00
_cell.angle_beta   90.00
_cell.angle_gamma   90.00
#
_symmetry.space_group_name_H-M   'P 1'
#
loop_
_entity.id
_entity.type
_entity.pdbx_description
1 polymer ?
#
loop_
_entity_poly.entity_id
_entity_poly.type
_entity_poly.pdbx_seq_one_letter_code
_entity_poly.pdbx_strand_id
1 'polypeptide(L)'
;MEKLADYTCDPEYLAVWSKLMKSLDNFKQVIEGPVTWIADIESFGRIDLKIVNEVLGPLGGGIERLMDESPSVTIKRGRLNQSIGLLKESKDVLAEIIDRIAIADD
;
A
#
# COMPACT_ATOMS: atom_id res chain seq x y z
N MET A 1 4.61 12.23 -14.80
CA MET A 1 4.06 11.39 -13.73
C MET A 1 5.05 10.26 -13.55
N GLU A 2 5.98 10.43 -12.62
CA GLU A 2 7.10 9.51 -12.38
C GLU A 2 6.54 8.23 -11.77
N LYS A 3 6.87 7.07 -12.35
CA LYS A 3 6.26 5.79 -11.97
C LYS A 3 6.88 5.32 -10.65
N LEU A 4 6.05 5.30 -9.62
CA LEU A 4 6.36 4.88 -8.23
C LEU A 4 6.79 3.39 -8.09
N ALA A 5 7.11 2.69 -9.18
CA ALA A 5 7.37 1.25 -9.21
C ALA A 5 8.73 0.86 -9.81
N ASP A 6 9.52 1.81 -10.31
CA ASP A 6 10.81 1.46 -10.94
C ASP A 6 11.87 1.03 -9.90
N TYR A 7 11.67 1.37 -8.61
CA TYR A 7 12.54 0.97 -7.50
C TYR A 7 12.42 -0.50 -7.07
N THR A 8 11.35 -1.21 -7.46
CA THR A 8 11.15 -2.63 -7.09
C THR A 8 11.98 -3.62 -7.91
N CYS A 9 12.68 -3.15 -8.94
CA CYS A 9 13.52 -3.97 -9.82
C CYS A 9 15.03 -3.71 -9.66
N ASP A 10 15.44 -2.99 -8.63
CA ASP A 10 16.87 -2.84 -8.30
C ASP A 10 17.46 -4.21 -7.90
N PRO A 11 18.50 -4.71 -8.57
CA PRO A 11 19.12 -6.01 -8.25
C PRO A 11 19.69 -6.07 -6.81
N GLU A 12 20.14 -4.96 -6.24
CA GLU A 12 20.54 -4.91 -4.83
C GLU A 12 19.33 -5.04 -3.90
N TYR A 13 18.23 -4.37 -4.22
CA TYR A 13 16.96 -4.51 -3.49
C TYR A 13 16.42 -5.94 -3.56
N LEU A 14 16.42 -6.56 -4.74
CA LEU A 14 15.98 -7.95 -4.93
C LEU A 14 16.85 -8.95 -4.15
N ALA A 15 18.16 -8.71 -4.05
CA ALA A 15 19.06 -9.54 -3.26
C ALA A 15 18.76 -9.44 -1.76
N VAL A 16 18.57 -8.22 -1.24
CA VAL A 16 18.17 -7.97 0.16
C VAL A 16 16.79 -8.55 0.44
N TRP A 17 15.84 -8.37 -0.47
CA TRP A 17 14.48 -8.89 -0.36
C TRP A 17 14.46 -10.42 -0.38
N SER A 18 15.22 -11.06 -1.27
CA SER A 18 15.36 -12.53 -1.31
C SER A 18 15.96 -13.07 -0.01
N LYS A 19 16.98 -12.39 0.53
CA LYS A 19 17.58 -12.73 1.84
C LYS A 19 16.56 -12.57 2.97
N LEU A 20 15.76 -11.50 2.95
CA LEU A 20 14.69 -11.25 3.92
C LEU A 20 13.58 -12.30 3.82
N MET A 21 13.18 -12.70 2.61
CA MET A 21 12.15 -13.72 2.40
C MET A 21 12.59 -15.11 2.83
N LYS A 22 13.89 -15.45 2.72
CA LYS A 22 14.44 -16.66 3.36
C LYS A 22 14.31 -16.62 4.88
N SER A 23 14.51 -15.46 5.49
CA SER A 23 14.30 -15.27 6.93
C SER A 23 12.82 -15.36 7.31
N LEU A 24 11.92 -14.89 6.44
CA LEU A 24 10.47 -15.01 6.63
C LEU A 24 9.99 -16.47 6.52
N ASP A 25 10.59 -17.25 5.62
CA ASP A 25 10.30 -18.69 5.48
C ASP A 25 10.73 -19.49 6.72
N ASN A 26 11.93 -19.24 7.23
CA ASN A 26 12.39 -19.80 8.50
C ASN A 26 11.44 -19.46 9.66
N PHE A 27 10.97 -18.22 9.69
CA PHE A 27 10.01 -17.75 10.68
C PHE A 27 8.66 -18.49 10.58
N LYS A 28 8.17 -18.69 9.35
CA LYS A 28 6.94 -19.45 9.10
C LYS A 28 7.06 -20.90 9.59
N GLN A 29 8.19 -21.55 9.39
CA GLN A 29 8.44 -22.90 9.91
C GLN A 29 8.45 -22.94 11.45
N VAL A 30 8.93 -21.90 12.11
CA VAL A 30 8.88 -21.77 13.58
C VAL A 30 7.44 -21.61 14.08
N ILE A 31 6.58 -20.92 13.33
CA ILE A 31 5.14 -20.80 13.65
C ILE A 31 4.41 -22.14 13.49
N GLU A 32 4.72 -22.88 12.42
CA GLU A 32 4.09 -24.17 12.12
C GLU A 32 4.63 -25.31 13.01
N GLY A 33 5.73 -25.08 13.74
CA GLY A 33 6.33 -26.02 14.67
C GLY A 33 5.68 -26.07 16.07
N PRO A 34 6.20 -26.90 16.99
CA PRO A 34 5.65 -27.02 18.34
C PRO A 34 5.74 -25.69 19.10
N VAL A 35 4.60 -25.28 19.65
CA VAL A 35 4.36 -23.96 20.25
C VAL A 35 5.19 -23.77 21.52
N THR A 36 6.41 -23.26 21.35
CA THR A 36 7.09 -22.54 22.43
C THR A 36 6.44 -21.17 22.56
N TRP A 37 6.32 -20.60 23.77
CA TRP A 37 5.66 -19.29 23.93
C TRP A 37 6.51 -18.13 23.43
N ILE A 38 7.82 -18.37 23.29
CA ILE A 38 8.82 -17.38 22.92
C ILE A 38 9.84 -18.04 22.00
N ALA A 39 10.01 -17.49 20.80
CA ALA A 39 11.03 -17.93 19.85
C ALA A 39 12.17 -16.90 19.79
N ASP A 40 13.41 -17.37 19.72
CA ASP A 40 14.56 -16.53 19.39
C ASP A 40 14.87 -16.73 17.90
N ILE A 41 14.66 -15.69 17.11
CA ILE A 41 14.83 -15.72 15.66
C ILE A 41 16.00 -14.82 15.33
N GLU A 42 17.05 -15.39 14.73
CA GLU A 42 18.35 -14.75 14.49
C GLU A 42 18.27 -13.33 13.87
N SER A 43 17.29 -13.08 13.00
CA SER A 43 17.07 -11.78 12.35
C SER A 43 16.12 -10.83 13.08
N PHE A 44 15.27 -11.34 13.98
CA PHE A 44 14.19 -10.58 14.61
C PHE A 44 14.32 -10.50 16.15
N GLY A 45 15.25 -11.25 16.73
CA GLY A 45 15.42 -11.41 18.16
C GLY A 45 14.32 -12.23 18.80
N ARG A 46 14.15 -12.03 20.12
CA ARG A 46 13.18 -12.74 20.95
C ARG A 46 11.76 -12.23 20.71
N ILE A 47 10.89 -13.07 20.17
CA ILE A 47 9.50 -12.72 19.82
C ILE A 47 8.50 -13.59 20.57
N ASP A 48 7.42 -12.96 21.05
CA ASP A 48 6.25 -13.65 21.60
C ASP A 48 5.35 -14.16 20.45
N LEU A 49 5.20 -15.48 20.38
CA LEU A 49 4.43 -16.14 19.33
C LEU A 49 2.91 -15.81 19.40
N LYS A 50 2.40 -15.22 20.49
CA LYS A 50 1.04 -14.67 20.54
C LYS A 50 0.87 -13.46 19.64
N ILE A 51 1.85 -12.53 19.66
CA ILE A 51 1.86 -11.35 18.79
C ILE A 51 1.97 -11.82 17.33
N VAL A 52 2.81 -12.83 17.09
CA VAL A 52 2.94 -13.44 15.76
C VAL A 52 1.63 -14.04 15.29
N ASN A 53 0.90 -14.77 16.13
CA ASN A 53 -0.39 -15.34 15.75
C ASN A 53 -1.46 -14.27 15.49
N GLU A 54 -1.40 -13.14 16.20
CA GLU A 54 -2.28 -11.99 15.94
C GLU A 54 -1.98 -11.29 14.60
N VAL A 55 -0.71 -11.25 14.22
CA VAL A 55 -0.22 -10.53 13.03
C VAL A 55 -0.18 -11.41 11.78
N LEU A 56 0.24 -12.68 11.92
CA LEU A 56 0.57 -13.66 10.87
C LEU A 56 -0.09 -15.04 11.07
N GLY A 57 -1.01 -15.20 12.03
CA GLY A 57 -1.72 -16.46 12.28
C GLY A 57 -2.62 -16.90 11.10
N PRO A 58 -3.36 -18.01 11.24
CA PRO A 58 -4.19 -18.59 10.16
C PRO A 58 -5.34 -17.67 9.67
N LEU A 59 -5.63 -16.59 10.42
CA LEU A 59 -6.50 -15.48 10.00
C LEU A 59 -5.72 -14.37 9.25
N GLY A 60 -4.54 -14.72 8.74
CA GLY A 60 -3.49 -13.88 8.16
C GLY A 60 -4.01 -12.62 7.51
N GLY A 61 -3.99 -11.55 8.29
CA GLY A 61 -4.58 -10.27 7.91
C GLY A 61 -4.30 -9.18 8.94
N GLY A 62 -3.48 -9.43 9.98
CA GLY A 62 -3.11 -8.40 10.95
C GLY A 62 -2.37 -7.24 10.29
N ILE A 63 -1.38 -7.58 9.45
CA ILE A 63 -0.64 -6.59 8.66
C ILE A 63 -1.52 -5.97 7.56
N GLU A 64 -2.36 -6.76 6.91
CA GLU A 64 -3.28 -6.28 5.87
C GLU A 64 -4.27 -5.25 6.43
N ARG A 65 -4.85 -5.51 7.61
CA ARG A 65 -5.70 -4.55 8.35
C ARG A 65 -4.98 -3.30 8.84
N LEU A 66 -3.65 -3.35 9.01
CA LEU A 66 -2.85 -2.16 9.29
C LEU A 66 -2.59 -1.34 8.03
N MET A 67 -2.66 -1.96 6.86
CA MET A 67 -2.59 -1.30 5.56
C MET A 67 -3.96 -0.83 5.05
N ASP A 68 -5.05 -1.23 5.71
CA ASP A 68 -6.39 -0.76 5.40
C ASP A 68 -6.48 0.76 5.59
N GLU A 69 -7.08 1.40 4.60
CA GLU A 69 -7.27 2.84 4.64
C GLU A 69 -8.21 3.24 5.78
N SER A 70 -7.78 4.22 6.59
CA SER A 70 -8.66 4.80 7.61
C SER A 70 -9.92 5.39 6.97
N PRO A 71 -11.12 5.20 7.57
CA PRO A 71 -12.37 5.76 7.06
C PRO A 71 -12.30 7.27 6.78
N SER A 72 -11.50 8.00 7.56
CA SER A 72 -11.28 9.43 7.38
C SER A 72 -10.55 9.78 6.07
N VAL A 73 -9.62 8.95 5.64
CA VAL A 73 -8.83 9.14 4.41
C VAL A 73 -9.67 8.74 3.21
N THR A 74 -10.46 7.65 3.30
CA THR A 74 -11.41 7.24 2.25
C THR A 74 -12.43 8.34 1.97
N ILE A 75 -12.99 8.94 3.02
CA ILE A 75 -13.95 10.06 2.88
C ILE A 75 -13.29 11.29 2.24
N LYS A 76 -12.10 11.69 2.71
CA LYS A 76 -11.37 12.84 2.14
C LYS A 76 -11.03 12.62 0.67
N ARG A 77 -10.61 11.40 0.31
CA ARG A 77 -10.32 11.01 -1.08
C ARG A 77 -11.56 11.07 -1.96
N GLY A 78 -12.70 10.57 -1.46
CA GLY A 78 -13.98 10.65 -2.16
C GLY A 78 -14.37 12.11 -2.47
N ARG A 79 -14.31 12.99 -1.47
CA ARG A 79 -14.61 14.42 -1.63
C ARG A 79 -13.68 15.10 -2.63
N LEU A 80 -12.38 14.83 -2.52
CA LEU A 80 -11.38 15.39 -3.44
C LEU A 80 -11.63 14.93 -4.89
N ASN A 81 -11.89 13.64 -5.11
CA ASN A 81 -12.17 13.10 -6.43
C ASN A 81 -13.44 13.71 -7.04
N GLN A 82 -14.47 13.95 -6.23
CA GLN A 82 -15.67 14.67 -6.67
C GLN A 82 -15.34 16.09 -7.13
N SER A 83 -14.56 16.85 -6.35
CA SER A 83 -14.13 18.20 -6.74
C SER A 83 -13.29 18.20 -8.02
N ILE A 84 -12.39 17.22 -8.18
CA ILE A 84 -11.58 17.06 -9.40
C ILE A 84 -12.48 16.79 -10.61
N GLY A 85 -13.53 15.97 -10.47
CA GLY A 85 -14.50 15.72 -11.54
C GLY A 85 -15.18 17.00 -12.02
N LEU A 86 -15.75 17.76 -11.08
CA LEU A 86 -16.39 19.05 -11.38
C LEU A 86 -15.42 20.05 -12.04
N LEU A 87 -14.16 20.06 -11.60
CA LEU A 87 -13.17 20.98 -12.17
C LEU A 87 -12.81 20.61 -13.62
N LYS A 88 -12.83 19.31 -13.96
CA LYS A 88 -12.66 18.86 -15.35
C LYS A 88 -13.85 19.27 -16.22
N GLU A 89 -15.07 19.06 -15.75
CA GLU A 89 -16.28 19.49 -16.46
C GLU A 89 -16.29 21.01 -16.68
N SER A 90 -15.96 21.78 -15.64
CA SER A 90 -15.86 23.23 -15.75
C SER A 90 -14.79 23.67 -16.76
N LYS A 91 -13.67 22.95 -16.84
CA LYS A 91 -12.63 23.24 -17.84
C LYS A 91 -13.18 23.04 -19.26
N ASP A 92 -13.93 21.96 -19.50
CA ASP A 92 -14.48 21.65 -20.82
C ASP A 92 -15.54 22.69 -21.24
N VAL A 93 -16.40 23.11 -20.31
CA VAL A 93 -17.36 24.21 -20.55
C VAL A 93 -16.65 25.53 -20.88
N LEU A 94 -15.57 25.85 -20.16
CA LEU A 94 -14.79 27.06 -20.45
C LEU A 94 -14.13 27.00 -21.82
N ALA A 95 -13.62 25.84 -22.25
CA ALA A 95 -13.08 25.66 -23.59
C ALA A 95 -14.15 25.95 -24.67
N GLU A 96 -15.37 25.42 -24.49
CA GLU A 96 -16.48 25.68 -25.42
C GLU A 96 -16.87 27.17 -25.48
N ILE A 97 -16.88 27.87 -24.35
CA ILE A 97 -17.17 29.30 -24.31
C ILE A 97 -16.09 30.10 -25.05
N ILE A 98 -14.81 29.78 -24.82
CA ILE A 98 -13.69 30.44 -25.47
C ILE A 98 -13.75 30.23 -26.99
N ASP A 99 -14.02 29.01 -27.45
CA ASP A 99 -14.16 28.70 -28.88
C ASP A 99 -15.29 29.52 -29.53
N ARG A 100 -16.43 29.68 -28.84
CA ARG A 100 -17.56 30.49 -29.33
C ARG A 100 -17.23 31.99 -29.42
N ILE A 101 -16.46 32.53 -28.47
CA ILE A 101 -16.04 33.94 -28.50
C ILE A 101 -15.06 34.17 -29.66
N ALA A 102 -14.11 33.25 -29.87
CA ALA A 102 -13.13 33.36 -30.95
C ALA A 102 -13.78 33.39 -32.35
N ILE A 103 -14.94 32.75 -32.53
CA ILE A 103 -15.72 32.77 -33.78
C ILE A 103 -16.51 34.08 -33.94
N ALA A 104 -16.88 34.75 -32.84
CA ALA A 104 -17.70 35.97 -32.88
C ALA A 104 -16.89 37.26 -33.08
N ASP A 105 -15.57 37.21 -32.90
CA ASP A 105 -14.63 38.32 -33.12
C ASP A 105 -14.06 38.38 -34.56
N ASP A 106 -14.59 37.57 -35.49
CA ASP A 106 -14.31 37.58 -36.94
C ASP A 106 -15.54 38.08 -37.73
#